data_AF-X1C1S6-F1
#
_entry.id   AF-X1C1S6-F1
#
_cell.length_a   1.000
_cell.length_b   1.000
_cell.length_c   1.000
_cell.angle_alpha   90.00
_cell.angle_beta   90.00
_cell.angle_gamma   90.00
#
_symmetry.space_group_name_H-M   'P 1'
#
loop_
_entity.id
_entity.type
_entity.pdbx_description
1 polymer ?
#
loop_
_entity_poly.entity_id
_entity_poly.type
_entity_poly.pdbx_seq_one_letter_code
_entity_poly.pdbx_strand_id
1 'polypeptide(L)' 'MKEIFALVDCNNFYASCERAFNPKLEGKPIVVLSNNDGCVVARSNEAKVLGIGMGVPAFEVKNIIEE' A
#
# COMPACT_ATOMS: atom_id res chain seq x y z
N MET A 1 -25.54 30.89 8.68
CA MET A 1 -25.24 29.68 7.89
C MET A 1 -24.43 28.75 8.79
N LYS A 2 -24.66 27.43 8.74
CA LYS A 2 -23.90 26.45 9.51
C LYS A 2 -22.68 26.03 8.69
N GLU A 3 -21.50 25.99 9.29
CA GLU A 3 -20.29 25.52 8.61
C GLU A 3 -20.37 24.01 8.33
N ILE A 4 -19.90 23.59 7.15
CA ILE A 4 -19.83 22.20 6.73
C ILE A 4 -18.36 21.85 6.51
N PHE A 5 -17.92 20.76 7.12
CA PHE A 5 -16.57 20.22 6.97
C PHE A 5 -16.63 18.87 6.24
N ALA A 6 -15.65 18.62 5.38
CA ALA A 6 -15.46 17.34 4.71
C ALA A 6 -14.00 16.89 4.85
N LEU A 7 -13.81 15.57 5.03
CA LEU A 7 -12.50 14.91 4.99
C LEU A 7 -12.46 14.00 3.78
N VAL A 8 -11.39 14.10 2.99
CA VAL A 8 -11.16 13.26 1.83
C VAL A 8 -9.84 12.53 2.05
N ASP A 9 -9.89 11.20 1.99
CA ASP A 9 -8.73 10.32 2.14
C ASP A 9 -8.72 9.29 0.99
N CYS A 10 -7.52 8.96 0.52
CA CYS A 10 -7.36 8.03 -0.60
C CYS A 10 -7.15 6.60 -0.10
N ASN A 11 -7.94 5.66 -0.63
CA ASN A 11 -7.78 4.25 -0.32
C ASN A 11 -6.41 3.74 -0.79
N ASN A 12 -5.63 3.16 0.12
CA ASN A 12 -4.33 2.53 -0.15
C ASN A 12 -3.40 3.42 -1.01
N PHE A 13 -3.33 4.72 -0.70
CA PHE A 13 -2.89 5.76 -1.63
C PHE A 13 -1.69 5.39 -2.53
N TYR A 14 -0.53 5.06 -1.97
CA TYR A 14 0.65 4.74 -2.79
C TYR A 14 0.48 3.47 -3.64
N ALA A 15 -0.16 2.42 -3.11
CA ALA A 15 -0.44 1.23 -3.90
C ALA A 15 -1.42 1.52 -5.06
N SER A 16 -2.37 2.44 -4.85
CA SER A 16 -3.29 2.91 -5.88
C SER A 16 -2.58 3.77 -6.93
N CYS A 17 -1.62 4.61 -6.53
CA CYS A 17 -0.78 5.38 -7.47
C CYS A 17 0.02 4.45 -8.37
N GLU A 18 0.76 3.48 -7.80
CA GLU A 18 1.53 2.51 -8.58
C GLU A 18 0.66 1.79 -9.63
N ARG A 19 -0.55 1.37 -9.22
CA ARG A 19 -1.52 0.74 -10.12
C ARG A 19 -2.04 1.67 -11.21
N ALA A 20 -2.27 2.95 -10.89
CA ALA A 20 -2.72 3.94 -11.87
C ALA A 20 -1.67 4.19 -12.97
N PHE A 21 -0.38 4.16 -12.62
CA PHE A 21 0.73 4.32 -13.58
C PHE A 21 1.18 3.00 -14.24
N ASN A 22 0.91 1.87 -13.60
CA ASN A 22 1.20 0.54 -14.13
C ASN A 22 -0.03 -0.38 -14.05
N PRO A 23 -0.89 -0.38 -15.10
CA PRO A 23 -2.11 -1.20 -15.13
C PRO A 23 -1.89 -2.71 -14.98
N LYS A 24 -0.66 -3.22 -15.17
CA LYS A 24 -0.33 -4.64 -14.95
C LYS A 24 -0.39 -5.05 -13.47
N LEU A 25 -0.48 -4.08 -12.56
CA LEU A 25 -0.63 -4.29 -11.12
C LEU A 25 -2.10 -4.40 -10.68
N GLU A 26 -3.06 -4.28 -11.60
CA GLU A 26 -4.48 -4.44 -11.28
C GLU A 26 -4.76 -5.85 -10.75
N GLY A 27 -5.53 -5.94 -9.67
CA GLY A 27 -5.84 -7.20 -8.97
C GLY A 27 -4.65 -7.92 -8.33
N LYS A 28 -3.43 -7.36 -8.37
CA LYS A 28 -2.26 -7.96 -7.73
C LYS A 28 -2.09 -7.47 -6.28
N PRO A 29 -1.55 -8.31 -5.37
CA PRO A 29 -1.02 -7.84 -4.09
C PRO A 29 0.12 -6.87 -4.31
N ILE A 30 -0.01 -5.66 -3.78
CA ILE A 30 1.02 -4.60 -3.86
C ILE A 30 1.37 -4.18 -2.44
N VAL A 31 2.67 -4.11 -2.16
CA VAL A 31 3.22 -3.38 -1.01
C VAL A 31 4.12 -2.27 -1.54
N VAL A 32 4.16 -1.15 -0.82
CA VAL A 32 5.10 -0.06 -1.11
C VAL A 32 6.01 0.06 0.10
N LEU A 33 7.31 0.08 -0.14
CA LEU A 33 8.33 0.18 0.91
C LEU A 33 8.74 1.64 1.13
N SER A 34 9.20 1.95 2.34
CA SER A 34 9.85 3.22 2.64
C SER A 34 11.19 3.33 1.93
N ASN A 35 11.82 4.51 2.01
CA ASN A 35 13.20 4.70 1.59
C ASN A 35 14.13 3.58 2.09
N ASN A 36 15.05 3.14 1.22
CA ASN A 36 16.00 2.05 1.46
C ASN A 36 15.35 0.71 1.80
N ASP A 37 14.15 0.45 1.29
CA ASP A 37 13.41 -0.81 1.47
C ASP A 37 13.25 -1.18 2.95
N GLY A 38 13.02 -0.17 3.78
CA GLY A 38 12.99 -0.31 5.24
C GLY A 38 11.73 -1.04 5.72
N CYS A 39 10.57 -0.41 5.57
CA CYS A 39 9.29 -0.92 6.08
C CYS A 39 8.17 -0.81 5.05
N VAL A 40 7.15 -1.65 5.16
CA VAL A 40 5.91 -1.53 4.40
C VAL A 40 5.15 -0.27 4.83
N VAL A 41 4.98 0.70 3.94
CA VAL A 41 4.30 1.99 4.19
C VAL A 41 2.96 2.13 3.48
N ALA A 42 2.71 1.31 2.45
CA ALA A 42 1.37 1.15 1.89
C ALA A 42 1.16 -0.31 1.42
N ARG A 43 -0.11 -0.72 1.36
CA ARG A 43 -0.50 -2.07 0.98
C ARG A 43 -1.87 -2.06 0.32
N SER A 44 -2.01 -2.81 -0.77
CA SER A 44 -3.29 -3.03 -1.44
C SER A 44 -4.22 -3.89 -0.58
N ASN A 45 -5.50 -3.99 -0.97
CA ASN A 45 -6.45 -4.82 -0.23
C ASN A 45 -6.08 -6.31 -0.29
N GLU A 46 -5.57 -6.76 -1.45
CA GLU A 46 -5.08 -8.10 -1.68
C GLU A 46 -3.88 -8.42 -0.77
N ALA A 47 -2.94 -7.47 -0.61
CA ALA A 47 -1.81 -7.62 0.32
C ALA A 47 -2.25 -7.66 1.81
N LYS A 48 -3.31 -6.92 2.18
CA LYS A 48 -3.90 -7.00 3.54
C LYS A 48 -4.51 -8.38 3.80
N VAL A 49 -5.19 -8.97 2.82
CA VAL A 49 -5.78 -10.31 2.93
C VAL A 49 -4.71 -11.38 3.14
N LEU A 50 -3.52 -11.20 2.57
CA LEU A 50 -2.35 -12.06 2.79
C LEU A 50 -1.68 -11.88 4.17
N GLY A 51 -2.21 -10.99 5.02
CA GLY A 51 -1.72 -10.79 6.38
C GLY A 51 -0.48 -9.89 6.50
N ILE A 52 -0.04 -9.24 5.42
CA ILE A 52 1.12 -8.33 5.48
C ILE A 52 0.76 -7.09 6.29
N GLY A 53 1.41 -6.92 7.44
CA GLY A 53 1.18 -5.79 8.35
C GLY A 53 1.63 -4.43 7.81
N MET A 54 1.04 -3.35 8.32
CA MET A 54 1.55 -2.00 8.10
C MET A 54 2.76 -1.76 9.01
N GLY A 55 3.81 -1.12 8.50
CA GLY A 55 5.01 -0.78 9.28
C GLY A 55 5.94 -1.97 9.57
N VAL A 56 5.62 -3.16 9.05
CA VAL A 56 6.49 -4.34 9.18
C VAL A 56 7.78 -4.08 8.39
N PRO A 57 8.96 -4.36 8.97
CA PRO A 57 10.22 -4.28 8.24
C PRO A 57 10.24 -5.22 7.03
N ALA A 58 10.73 -4.75 5.89
CA ALA A 58 10.70 -5.52 4.65
C ALA A 58 11.48 -6.84 4.76
N PHE A 59 12.55 -6.87 5.57
CA PHE A 59 13.34 -8.08 5.77
C PHE A 59 12.56 -9.22 6.44
N GLU A 60 11.51 -8.92 7.24
CA GLU A 60 10.68 -9.93 7.90
C GLU A 60 9.68 -10.57 6.94
N VAL A 61 9.34 -9.88 5.84
CA VAL A 61 8.41 -10.35 4.80
C VAL A 61 9.12 -10.67 3.48
N LYS A 62 10.46 -10.69 3.48
CA LYS A 62 11.27 -10.82 2.26
C LYS A 62 11.07 -12.15 1.52
N ASN A 63 10.59 -13.17 2.22
CA ASN A 63 10.27 -14.48 1.66
C ASN A 63 8.89 -14.56 0.99
N ILE A 64 8.07 -13.51 1.09
CA ILE A 64 6.72 -13.47 0.54
C ILE A 64 6.48 -12.28 -0.40
N ILE A 65 7.47 -11.39 -0.57
CA ILE A 65 7.42 -10.26 -1.50
C ILE A 65 8.51 -10.44 -2.58
N GLU A 66 8.22 -9.99 -3.79
CA GLU A 66 9.15 -9.95 -4.94
C GLU A 66 9.24 -8.50 -5.42
N GLU A 67 10.44 -8.06 -5.78
CA GLU A 67 10.74 -6.71 -6.31
C GLU A 67 10.48 -6.60 -7.82
#